data_AF-A0A1H1NK07-F1
#
_entry.id   AF-A0A1H1NK07-F1
#
_cell.length_a   1.000
_cell.length_b   1.000
_cell.length_c   1.000
_cell.angle_alpha   90.00
_cell.angle_beta   90.00
_cell.angle_gamma   90.00
#
_symmetry.space_group_name_H-M   'P 1'
#
loop_
_entity.id
_entity.type
_entity.pdbx_description
1 polymer ?
#
loop_
_entity_poly.entity_id
_entity_poly.type
_entity_poly.pdbx_seq_one_letter_code
_entity_poly.pdbx_strand_id
1 'polypeptide(L)'
;MIIPEGDAGRRRTDQDDDVTRPGPRSRWLLLPMILVVIAVAGCGAGSGDREARRRLDAVADGISREATQHWRSDTDPSWLAVWAANDSASGSDDEATVSVRPLSWRRVGGRGELDARIEVRVPPHAAVTFGDRSRPAGHAVRCVRIDTDESVRSISCRGQTPPGLPTPPTVPDLDAQTDMIKSALRQPTIDAARDHARRHAGPFTVRADIVDGSWVLVLTRSRNYACLAGVRSPDGSVSMVVPERRVMRPGEGGCDPYAILHPPDTH
;
A
#
# COMPACT_ATOMS: atom_id res chain seq x y z
N MET A 1 -31.63 -29.00 -21.88
CA MET A 1 -30.76 -30.20 -21.85
C MET A 1 -30.68 -30.66 -20.40
N ILE A 2 -30.85 -31.97 -20.19
CA ILE A 2 -31.32 -32.64 -18.96
C ILE A 2 -30.13 -32.93 -18.00
N ILE A 3 -30.38 -32.88 -16.68
CA ILE A 3 -29.48 -33.24 -15.54
C ILE A 3 -29.23 -34.77 -15.50
N PRO A 4 -28.15 -35.31 -14.90
CA PRO A 4 -28.17 -35.65 -13.46
C PRO A 4 -26.80 -35.42 -12.75
N GLU A 5 -26.72 -34.99 -11.48
CA GLU A 5 -26.91 -35.76 -10.23
C GLU A 5 -26.10 -37.07 -10.16
N GLY A 6 -25.16 -37.11 -9.21
CA GLY A 6 -24.31 -38.27 -8.89
C GLY A 6 -23.90 -38.23 -7.43
N ASP A 7 -24.68 -38.96 -6.64
CA ASP A 7 -24.66 -39.12 -5.19
C ASP A 7 -23.62 -40.19 -4.73
N ALA A 8 -23.51 -40.31 -3.40
CA ALA A 8 -23.05 -41.47 -2.62
C ALA A 8 -21.60 -41.52 -2.11
N GLY A 9 -21.46 -41.83 -0.80
CA GLY A 9 -20.24 -42.49 -0.34
C GLY A 9 -19.88 -42.51 1.15
N ARG A 10 -20.85 -42.64 2.06
CA ARG A 10 -20.63 -42.88 3.51
C ARG A 10 -19.87 -44.21 3.75
N ARG A 11 -18.76 -44.22 4.52
CA ARG A 11 -18.34 -45.42 5.29
C ARG A 11 -17.78 -45.06 6.67
N ARG A 12 -18.52 -45.57 7.65
CA ARG A 12 -18.17 -45.76 9.07
C ARG A 12 -17.57 -47.17 9.16
N THR A 13 -16.49 -47.35 9.91
CA THR A 13 -16.13 -48.66 10.48
C THR A 13 -15.64 -48.43 11.89
N ASP A 14 -16.48 -48.85 12.84
CA ASP A 14 -16.10 -49.23 14.20
C ASP A 14 -15.04 -50.34 14.12
N GLN A 15 -14.08 -50.31 15.04
CA GLN A 15 -13.40 -51.52 15.48
C GLN A 15 -13.01 -51.38 16.95
N ASP A 16 -13.92 -51.88 17.79
CA ASP A 16 -13.62 -52.37 19.13
C ASP A 16 -12.73 -53.61 18.99
N ASP A 17 -11.66 -53.70 19.80
CA ASP A 17 -11.10 -54.98 20.23
C ASP A 17 -10.58 -54.86 21.67
N ASP A 18 -11.03 -55.81 22.47
CA ASP A 18 -11.09 -55.87 23.91
C ASP A 18 -10.00 -56.81 24.49
N VAL A 19 -9.74 -56.66 25.79
CA VAL A 19 -9.13 -57.61 26.75
C VAL A 19 -7.64 -58.00 26.60
N THR A 20 -6.81 -57.59 27.58
CA THR A 20 -6.12 -58.56 28.48
C THR A 20 -5.56 -57.97 29.80
N ARG A 21 -6.23 -58.38 30.90
CA ARG A 21 -5.78 -58.77 32.27
C ARG A 21 -4.72 -57.95 33.04
N PRO A 22 -5.06 -57.49 34.27
CA PRO A 22 -4.07 -57.06 35.27
C PRO A 22 -3.63 -58.23 36.17
N GLY A 23 -2.32 -58.47 36.26
CA GLY A 23 -1.71 -59.35 37.28
C GLY A 23 -1.19 -58.54 38.48
N PRO A 24 -1.29 -59.04 39.72
CA PRO A 24 -0.90 -58.29 40.91
C PRO A 24 0.51 -58.65 41.42
N ARG A 25 1.06 -57.70 42.18
CA ARG A 25 2.20 -57.80 43.14
C ARG A 25 3.61 -57.72 42.54
N SER A 26 4.27 -56.59 42.78
CA SER A 26 5.51 -56.59 43.56
C SER A 26 5.80 -55.20 44.14
N ARG A 27 5.99 -55.18 45.47
CA ARG A 27 6.46 -54.05 46.28
C ARG A 27 7.98 -53.96 46.14
N TRP A 28 8.50 -52.88 45.57
CA TRP A 28 9.88 -52.38 45.77
C TRP A 28 9.79 -50.84 45.73
N LEU A 29 9.79 -50.20 46.89
CA LEU A 29 10.92 -49.46 47.46
C LEU A 29 11.22 -48.14 46.72
N LEU A 30 10.78 -47.05 47.37
CA LEU A 30 11.44 -45.73 47.48
C LEU A 30 12.10 -45.17 46.21
N LEU A 31 11.41 -44.24 45.54
CA LEU A 31 12.04 -43.25 44.69
C LEU A 31 11.64 -41.84 45.15
N PRO A 32 12.60 -40.96 45.44
CA PRO A 32 12.35 -39.64 45.97
C PRO A 32 11.66 -38.76 44.93
N MET A 33 10.82 -37.88 45.47
CA MET A 33 10.29 -36.66 44.87
C MET A 33 11.38 -35.92 44.09
N ILE A 34 11.43 -36.09 42.77
CA ILE A 34 12.09 -35.14 41.86
C ILE A 34 10.98 -34.44 41.10
N LEU A 35 10.48 -33.36 41.72
CA LEU A 35 9.73 -32.34 41.02
C LEU A 35 10.72 -31.64 40.08
N VAL A 36 10.94 -32.20 38.88
CA VAL A 36 11.69 -31.53 37.82
C VAL A 36 10.81 -30.39 37.32
N VAL A 37 10.89 -29.23 37.99
CA VAL A 37 10.52 -27.96 37.37
C VAL A 37 11.57 -27.71 36.30
N ILE A 38 11.35 -28.27 35.11
CA ILE A 38 12.03 -27.79 33.91
C ILE A 38 11.46 -26.39 33.68
N ALA A 39 12.07 -25.40 34.34
CA ALA A 39 12.03 -24.04 33.88
C ALA A 39 12.73 -24.06 32.52
N VAL A 40 11.95 -24.31 31.46
CA VAL A 40 12.32 -23.99 30.09
C VAL A 40 12.33 -22.47 30.00
N ALA A 41 13.29 -21.83 30.69
CA ALA A 41 13.67 -20.46 30.46
C ALA A 41 14.24 -20.45 29.05
N GLY A 42 13.36 -20.15 28.09
CA GLY A 42 13.60 -20.32 26.69
C GLY A 42 14.86 -19.58 26.24
N CYS A 43 15.73 -20.32 25.56
CA CYS A 43 16.57 -19.76 24.49
C CYS A 43 15.65 -19.33 23.33
N GLY A 44 14.81 -18.33 23.57
CA GLY A 44 13.99 -17.63 22.57
C GLY A 44 14.72 -16.44 21.96
N ALA A 45 16.06 -16.40 22.05
CA ALA A 45 16.87 -15.33 21.49
C ALA A 45 16.57 -15.20 19.97
N GLY A 46 16.02 -14.05 19.59
CA GLY A 46 15.74 -13.71 18.20
C GLY A 46 14.33 -14.05 17.69
N SER A 47 13.36 -14.46 18.51
CA SER A 47 11.96 -14.54 18.02
C SER A 47 11.39 -13.17 17.65
N GLY A 48 11.74 -12.13 18.41
CA GLY A 48 11.45 -10.73 18.08
C GLY A 48 12.11 -10.28 16.79
N ASP A 49 13.42 -10.51 16.61
CA ASP A 49 14.13 -10.14 15.38
C ASP A 49 13.64 -10.90 14.15
N ARG A 50 13.26 -12.19 14.30
CA ARG A 50 12.64 -12.95 13.22
C ARG A 50 11.31 -12.35 12.81
N GLU A 51 10.50 -11.90 13.77
CA GLU A 51 9.26 -11.18 13.47
C GLU A 51 9.54 -9.85 12.76
N ALA A 52 10.46 -9.05 13.28
CA ALA A 52 10.83 -7.78 12.67
C ALA A 52 11.31 -7.95 11.23
N ARG A 53 12.07 -9.02 10.94
CA ARG A 53 12.50 -9.37 9.57
C ARG A 53 11.33 -9.76 8.68
N ARG A 54 10.39 -10.60 9.14
CA ARG A 54 9.19 -10.96 8.38
C ARG A 54 8.36 -9.73 8.01
N ARG A 55 8.14 -8.84 8.98
CA ARG A 55 7.42 -7.58 8.74
C ARG A 55 8.18 -6.67 7.77
N LEU A 56 9.50 -6.59 7.92
CA LEU A 56 10.35 -5.85 6.99
C LEU A 56 10.25 -6.39 5.56
N ASP A 57 10.20 -7.71 5.37
CA ASP A 57 9.99 -8.34 4.05
C ASP A 57 8.63 -7.94 3.48
N ALA A 58 7.56 -8.04 4.28
CA ALA A 58 6.22 -7.65 3.86
C ALA A 58 6.12 -6.15 3.47
N VAL A 59 6.77 -5.27 4.23
CA VAL A 59 6.84 -3.82 3.92
C VAL A 59 7.62 -3.59 2.63
N ALA A 60 8.77 -4.22 2.45
CA ALA A 60 9.57 -4.08 1.23
C ALA A 60 8.80 -4.57 -0.02
N ASP A 61 8.07 -5.68 0.10
CA ASP A 61 7.23 -6.20 -0.98
C ASP A 61 6.04 -5.28 -1.27
N GLY A 62 5.42 -4.69 -0.23
CA GLY A 62 4.35 -3.69 -0.37
C GLY A 62 4.83 -2.45 -1.13
N ILE A 63 5.97 -1.88 -0.71
CA ILE A 63 6.62 -0.75 -1.39
C ILE A 63 6.93 -1.09 -2.85
N SER A 64 7.40 -2.32 -3.11
CA SER A 64 7.71 -2.78 -4.47
C SER A 64 6.48 -2.85 -5.37
N ARG A 65 5.38 -3.43 -4.86
CA ARG A 65 4.10 -3.46 -5.59
C ARG A 65 3.58 -2.06 -5.86
N GLU A 66 3.59 -1.18 -4.86
CA GLU A 66 3.12 0.19 -4.99
C GLU A 66 3.96 0.96 -6.02
N ALA A 67 5.30 0.94 -5.90
CA ALA A 67 6.21 1.57 -6.85
C ALA A 67 5.94 1.11 -8.29
N THR A 68 5.73 -0.19 -8.48
CA THR A 68 5.46 -0.79 -9.79
C THR A 68 4.11 -0.37 -10.37
N GLN A 69 3.07 -0.26 -9.55
CA GLN A 69 1.71 0.06 -10.00
C GLN A 69 1.53 1.56 -10.23
N HIS A 70 2.10 2.37 -9.35
CA HIS A 70 1.76 3.78 -9.21
C HIS A 70 2.82 4.72 -9.76
N TRP A 71 4.11 4.35 -9.65
CA TRP A 71 5.22 5.25 -9.93
C TRP A 71 5.92 5.01 -11.27
N ARG A 72 5.55 3.97 -12.02
CA ARG A 72 6.10 3.65 -13.35
C ARG A 72 6.05 4.79 -14.36
N SER A 73 5.08 5.68 -14.24
CA SER A 73 4.88 6.77 -15.20
C SER A 73 5.36 8.13 -14.70
N ASP A 74 5.80 8.22 -13.44
CA ASP A 74 6.33 9.45 -12.88
C ASP A 74 7.86 9.41 -12.87
N THR A 75 8.46 10.44 -13.46
CA THR A 75 9.91 10.53 -13.63
C THR A 75 10.53 11.46 -12.59
N ASP A 76 9.75 12.05 -11.67
CA ASP A 76 10.26 12.90 -10.61
C ASP A 76 10.53 12.09 -9.32
N PRO A 77 11.80 11.75 -9.05
CA PRO A 77 12.16 10.92 -7.91
C PRO A 77 12.00 11.67 -6.57
N SER A 78 11.80 13.00 -6.58
CA SER A 78 11.52 13.77 -5.37
C SER A 78 10.16 13.41 -4.77
N TRP A 79 9.15 13.17 -5.61
CA TRP A 79 7.83 12.72 -5.17
C TRP A 79 7.86 11.31 -4.63
N LEU A 80 8.62 10.42 -5.28
CA LEU A 80 8.84 9.06 -4.79
C LEU A 80 9.48 9.09 -3.38
N ALA A 81 10.40 10.03 -3.13
CA ALA A 81 10.99 10.22 -1.80
C ALA A 81 9.95 10.73 -0.77
N VAL A 82 9.11 11.70 -1.13
CA VAL A 82 8.04 12.21 -0.24
C VAL A 82 7.03 11.13 0.11
N TRP A 83 6.57 10.36 -0.88
CA TRP A 83 5.67 9.22 -0.67
C TRP A 83 6.29 8.14 0.21
N ALA A 84 7.54 7.76 -0.06
CA ALA A 84 8.24 6.77 0.74
C ALA A 84 8.36 7.23 2.20
N ALA A 85 8.60 8.51 2.44
CA ALA A 85 8.72 9.06 3.79
C ALA A 85 7.38 9.14 4.56
N ASN A 86 6.30 9.50 3.87
CA ASN A 86 5.02 9.82 4.51
C ASN A 86 4.01 8.65 4.50
N ASP A 87 3.84 8.00 3.36
CA ASP A 87 2.77 7.02 3.16
C ASP A 87 3.26 5.59 3.39
N SER A 88 4.50 5.28 2.97
CA SER A 88 5.07 3.93 3.20
C SER A 88 5.47 3.68 4.65
N ALA A 89 5.64 4.76 5.43
CA ALA A 89 5.96 4.71 6.85
C ALA A 89 4.71 4.69 7.76
N SER A 90 3.50 4.81 7.20
CA SER A 90 2.27 5.05 7.98
C SER A 90 1.68 3.82 8.68
N GLY A 91 2.31 2.65 8.56
CA GLY A 91 1.92 1.44 9.28
C GLY A 91 2.51 1.39 10.69
N SER A 92 1.90 2.08 11.65
CA SER A 92 2.07 1.77 13.07
C SER A 92 0.80 1.10 13.58
N ASP A 93 0.87 -0.20 13.85
CA ASP A 93 -0.13 -0.89 14.67
C ASP A 93 0.48 -1.14 16.06
N ASP A 94 -0.34 -1.61 17.01
CA ASP A 94 0.13 -1.98 18.35
C ASP A 94 1.22 -3.08 18.32
N GLU A 95 1.40 -3.74 17.16
CA GLU A 95 2.27 -4.88 16.98
C GLU A 95 3.63 -4.54 16.32
N ALA A 96 3.78 -3.39 15.65
CA ALA A 96 5.04 -2.90 15.10
C ALA A 96 5.03 -1.41 14.73
N THR A 97 6.20 -0.78 14.83
CA THR A 97 6.50 0.52 14.23
C THR A 97 7.32 0.32 12.97
N VAL A 98 6.81 0.80 11.84
CA VAL A 98 7.52 0.86 10.57
C VAL A 98 7.98 2.29 10.31
N SER A 99 9.21 2.46 9.82
CA SER A 99 9.69 3.74 9.34
C SER A 99 10.46 3.56 8.03
N VAL A 100 10.20 4.45 7.09
CA VAL A 100 10.86 4.46 5.78
C VAL A 100 11.50 5.83 5.61
N ARG A 101 12.81 5.85 5.37
CA ARG A 101 13.59 7.09 5.26
C ARG A 101 14.30 7.14 3.91
N PRO A 102 13.99 8.12 3.04
CA PRO A 102 14.78 8.38 1.84
C PRO A 102 16.25 8.65 2.19
N LEU A 103 17.15 8.04 1.43
CA LEU A 103 18.60 8.18 1.54
C LEU A 103 19.19 8.94 0.34
N SER A 104 18.64 8.76 -0.85
CA SER A 104 18.95 9.59 -2.02
C SER A 104 17.85 9.44 -3.05
N TRP A 105 17.63 10.47 -3.87
CA TRP A 105 16.74 10.38 -5.03
C TRP A 105 17.38 11.12 -6.20
N ARG A 106 17.31 10.53 -7.39
CA ARG A 106 17.91 11.10 -8.59
C ARG A 106 17.23 10.62 -9.85
N ARG A 107 17.41 11.40 -10.92
CA ARG A 107 16.97 11.01 -12.26
C ARG A 107 18.15 10.39 -13.00
N VAL A 108 18.01 9.16 -13.49
CA VAL A 108 19.05 8.43 -14.24
C VAL A 108 18.46 7.92 -15.56
N GLY A 109 18.93 8.45 -16.69
CA GLY A 109 18.48 8.02 -18.02
C GLY A 109 16.97 8.18 -18.24
N GLY A 110 16.38 9.26 -17.71
CA GLY A 110 14.92 9.51 -17.77
C GLY A 110 14.09 8.81 -16.69
N ARG A 111 14.71 7.96 -15.86
CA ARG A 111 14.05 7.17 -14.81
C ARG A 111 14.26 7.80 -13.44
N GLY A 112 13.29 7.64 -12.54
CA GLY A 112 13.45 8.01 -11.14
C GLY A 112 14.09 6.86 -10.36
N GLU A 113 15.08 7.17 -9.54
CA GLU A 113 15.74 6.22 -8.63
C GLU A 113 15.68 6.79 -7.21
N LEU A 114 15.24 5.98 -6.24
CA LEU A 114 15.19 6.29 -4.81
C LEU A 114 15.93 5.20 -4.03
N ASP A 115 16.95 5.59 -3.29
CA ASP A 115 17.50 4.77 -2.21
C ASP A 115 16.74 5.08 -0.92
N ALA A 116 16.27 4.06 -0.20
CA ALA A 116 15.51 4.21 1.04
C ALA A 116 15.98 3.22 2.11
N ARG A 117 15.87 3.62 3.37
CA ARG A 117 16.09 2.78 4.56
C ARG A 117 14.75 2.45 5.18
N ILE A 118 14.42 1.17 5.21
CA ILE A 118 13.26 0.62 5.90
C ILE A 118 13.75 0.10 7.25
N GLU A 119 13.11 0.55 8.32
CA GLU A 119 13.37 0.11 9.68
C GLU A 119 12.07 -0.32 10.34
N VAL A 120 12.07 -1.53 10.89
CA VAL A 120 10.93 -2.11 11.61
C VAL A 120 11.34 -2.42 13.03
N ARG A 121 10.53 -1.95 13.98
CA ARG A 121 10.66 -2.22 15.40
C ARG A 121 9.40 -2.93 15.88
N VAL A 122 9.59 -4.06 16.55
CA VAL A 122 8.49 -4.84 17.14
C VAL A 122 8.62 -4.70 18.66
N PRO A 123 7.58 -4.23 19.37
CA PRO A 123 7.59 -4.18 20.83
C PRO A 123 7.66 -5.61 21.42
N PRO A 124 8.13 -5.75 22.67
CA PRO A 124 8.04 -7.03 23.34
C PRO A 124 6.57 -7.43 23.52
N HIS A 125 6.27 -8.73 23.40
CA HIS A 125 4.93 -9.27 23.59
C HIS A 125 4.95 -10.29 24.74
N ALA A 126 4.04 -10.11 25.70
CA ALA A 126 3.86 -11.02 26.81
C ALA A 126 2.66 -11.93 26.53
N ALA A 127 2.84 -13.24 26.71
CA ALA A 127 1.74 -14.19 26.57
C ALA A 127 0.74 -13.98 27.72
N VAL A 128 -0.50 -13.61 27.39
CA VAL A 128 -1.57 -13.35 28.38
C VAL A 128 -2.64 -14.45 28.41
N THR A 129 -2.64 -15.36 27.43
CA THR A 129 -3.60 -16.47 27.33
C THR A 129 -2.91 -17.81 27.03
N PHE A 130 -3.62 -18.92 27.29
CA PHE A 130 -3.09 -20.26 27.02
C PHE A 130 -2.92 -20.49 25.52
N GLY A 131 -1.69 -20.82 25.09
CA GLY A 131 -1.33 -21.00 23.68
C GLY A 131 -0.65 -19.79 23.03
N ASP A 132 -0.68 -18.62 23.68
CA ASP A 132 0.05 -17.44 23.24
C ASP A 132 1.56 -17.58 23.55
N ARG A 133 2.42 -17.04 22.68
CA ARG A 133 3.87 -17.15 22.79
C ARG A 133 4.47 -15.79 23.05
N SER A 134 5.23 -15.67 24.15
CA SER A 134 6.00 -14.45 24.41
C SER A 134 7.13 -14.28 23.38
N ARG A 135 7.43 -13.02 23.07
CA ARG A 135 8.61 -12.64 22.27
C ARG A 135 9.26 -11.39 22.86
N PRO A 136 10.61 -11.31 22.88
CA PRO A 136 11.28 -10.08 23.20
C PRO A 136 11.04 -9.04 22.10
N ALA A 137 11.41 -7.79 22.36
CA ALA A 137 11.47 -6.77 21.33
C ALA A 137 12.35 -7.22 20.17
N GLY A 138 12.02 -6.75 18.97
CA GLY A 138 12.72 -7.09 17.73
C GLY A 138 13.08 -5.86 16.91
N HIS A 139 14.18 -5.95 16.16
CA HIS A 139 14.61 -4.90 15.26
C HIS A 139 15.13 -5.45 13.94
N ALA A 140 14.72 -4.83 12.83
CA ALA A 140 15.23 -5.15 11.51
C ALA A 140 15.40 -3.89 10.67
N VAL A 141 16.46 -3.84 9.88
CA VAL A 141 16.76 -2.75 8.95
C VAL A 141 17.15 -3.34 7.60
N ARG A 142 16.66 -2.71 6.53
CA ARG A 142 17.04 -3.00 5.14
C ARG A 142 17.09 -1.70 4.38
N CYS A 143 18.11 -1.56 3.54
CA CYS A 143 18.16 -0.48 2.58
C CYS A 143 17.81 -1.05 1.21
N VAL A 144 17.00 -0.31 0.47
CA VAL A 144 16.52 -0.71 -0.84
C VAL A 144 16.73 0.41 -1.84
N ARG A 145 16.87 0.04 -3.10
CA ARG A 145 16.77 0.92 -4.24
C ARG A 145 15.47 0.63 -4.97
N ILE A 146 14.73 1.69 -5.25
CA ILE A 146 13.46 1.69 -5.94
C ILE A 146 13.68 2.45 -7.24
N ASP A 147 13.55 1.74 -8.36
CA ASP A 147 13.68 2.28 -9.70
C ASP A 147 12.27 2.33 -10.32
N THR A 148 11.87 3.46 -10.93
CA THR A 148 10.49 3.63 -11.43
C THR A 148 10.09 2.59 -12.48
N ASP A 149 11.04 2.05 -13.25
CA ASP A 149 10.78 1.07 -14.30
C ASP A 149 11.10 -0.38 -13.91
N GLU A 150 11.79 -0.60 -12.78
CA GLU A 150 12.37 -1.88 -12.38
C GLU A 150 11.88 -2.33 -11.00
N SER A 151 12.30 -3.52 -10.58
CA SER A 151 11.97 -4.08 -9.27
C SER A 151 12.78 -3.44 -8.15
N VAL A 152 12.21 -3.42 -6.95
CA VAL A 152 12.92 -3.01 -5.72
C VAL A 152 14.04 -3.99 -5.42
N ARG A 153 15.27 -3.48 -5.20
CA ARG A 153 16.44 -4.31 -4.89
C ARG A 153 17.13 -3.90 -3.60
N SER A 154 17.65 -4.87 -2.86
CA SER A 154 18.40 -4.61 -1.63
C SER A 154 19.76 -3.95 -1.92
N ILE A 155 20.15 -2.98 -1.09
CA ILE A 155 21.44 -2.27 -1.14
C ILE A 155 22.08 -2.20 0.26
N SER A 156 23.36 -1.85 0.32
CA SER A 156 24.05 -1.66 1.60
C SER A 156 23.59 -0.37 2.31
N CYS A 157 23.35 -0.44 3.61
CA CYS A 157 22.97 0.71 4.43
C CYS A 157 24.12 1.64 4.86
N ARG A 158 25.36 1.40 4.43
CA ARG A 158 26.54 2.08 5.01
C ARG A 158 26.59 3.58 4.71
N GLY A 159 26.72 4.38 5.77
CA GLY A 159 27.22 5.77 5.74
C GLY A 159 26.33 6.83 5.10
N GLN A 160 25.11 6.49 4.70
CA GLN A 160 24.22 7.44 4.04
C GLN A 160 23.45 8.24 5.09
N THR A 161 23.85 9.50 5.27
CA THR A 161 23.04 10.48 6.00
C THR A 161 21.84 10.83 5.14
N PRO A 162 20.60 10.69 5.65
CA PRO A 162 19.41 11.08 4.90
C PRO A 162 19.52 12.56 4.49
N PRO A 163 19.39 12.90 3.21
CA PRO A 163 19.19 14.29 2.81
C PRO A 163 17.87 14.79 3.42
N GLY A 164 17.76 16.11 3.62
CA GLY A 164 16.48 16.71 3.99
C GLY A 164 15.44 16.41 2.91
N LEU A 165 14.24 15.99 3.30
CA LEU A 165 13.17 15.66 2.36
C LEU A 165 12.97 16.81 1.36
N PRO A 166 12.79 16.50 0.07
CA PRO A 166 12.59 17.55 -0.91
C PRO A 166 11.27 18.25 -0.59
N THR A 167 11.22 19.57 -0.75
CA THR A 167 9.95 20.29 -0.74
C THR A 167 9.13 19.78 -1.93
N PRO A 168 7.96 19.18 -1.73
CA PRO A 168 7.12 18.79 -2.85
C PRO A 168 6.84 20.04 -3.70
N PRO A 169 6.85 19.94 -5.04
CA PRO A 169 6.52 21.07 -5.89
C PRO A 169 5.16 21.64 -5.50
N THR A 170 5.08 22.96 -5.44
CA THR A 170 3.86 23.67 -5.08
C THR A 170 2.73 23.21 -5.99
N VAL A 171 1.69 22.60 -5.41
CA VAL A 171 0.43 22.35 -6.12
C VAL A 171 -0.08 23.72 -6.51
N PRO A 172 -0.15 24.06 -7.81
CA PRO A 172 -0.64 25.37 -8.20
C PRO A 172 -2.09 25.47 -7.76
N ASP A 173 -2.50 26.70 -7.47
CA ASP A 173 -3.88 26.97 -7.16
C ASP A 173 -4.78 26.55 -8.33
N LEU A 174 -5.39 25.38 -8.21
CA LEU A 174 -6.35 24.87 -9.17
C LEU A 174 -7.59 25.75 -9.18
N ASP A 175 -7.93 26.42 -8.08
CA ASP A 175 -9.11 27.26 -7.99
C ASP A 175 -9.01 28.44 -8.98
N ALA A 176 -7.78 28.92 -9.25
CA ALA A 176 -7.50 29.92 -10.28
C ALA A 176 -7.83 29.45 -11.73
N GLN A 177 -7.97 28.14 -11.97
CA GLN A 177 -8.34 27.58 -13.28
C GLN A 177 -9.86 27.35 -13.44
N THR A 178 -10.64 27.60 -12.39
CA THR A 178 -12.09 27.36 -12.38
C THR A 178 -12.83 28.10 -13.48
N ASP A 179 -12.56 29.40 -13.62
CA ASP A 179 -13.26 30.23 -14.61
C ASP A 179 -12.90 29.85 -16.04
N MET A 180 -11.67 29.41 -16.26
CA MET A 180 -11.22 28.90 -17.55
C MET A 180 -11.96 27.61 -17.92
N ILE A 181 -12.12 26.66 -17.00
CA ILE A 181 -12.89 25.42 -17.25
C ILE A 181 -14.36 25.75 -17.54
N LYS A 182 -14.97 26.65 -16.75
CA LYS A 182 -16.36 27.08 -16.99
C LYS A 182 -16.52 27.71 -18.37
N SER A 183 -15.57 28.56 -18.77
CA SER A 183 -15.53 29.18 -20.10
C SER A 183 -15.37 28.14 -21.23
N ALA A 184 -14.50 27.14 -21.03
CA ALA A 184 -14.30 26.05 -21.96
C ALA A 184 -15.57 25.20 -22.14
N LEU A 185 -16.27 24.85 -21.05
CA LEU A 185 -17.47 24.01 -21.13
C LEU A 185 -18.67 24.71 -21.78
N ARG A 186 -18.67 26.05 -21.82
CA ARG A 186 -19.69 26.85 -22.54
C ARG A 186 -19.51 26.87 -24.06
N GLN A 187 -18.43 26.28 -24.58
CA GLN A 187 -18.21 26.17 -26.03
C GLN A 187 -19.31 25.32 -26.71
N PRO A 188 -19.53 25.48 -28.02
CA PRO A 188 -20.62 24.81 -28.74
C PRO A 188 -20.40 23.30 -28.95
N THR A 189 -19.17 22.80 -28.83
CA THR A 189 -18.83 21.37 -28.95
C THR A 189 -17.77 20.96 -27.91
N ILE A 190 -17.69 19.66 -27.59
CA ILE A 190 -16.66 19.12 -26.68
C ILE A 190 -15.25 19.35 -27.23
N ASP A 191 -15.06 19.27 -28.56
CA ASP A 191 -13.76 19.53 -29.18
C ASP A 191 -13.38 21.01 -29.06
N ALA A 192 -14.34 21.93 -29.27
CA ALA A 192 -14.11 23.36 -29.06
C ALA A 192 -13.80 23.67 -27.57
N ALA A 193 -14.46 22.98 -26.64
CA ALA A 193 -14.17 23.06 -25.21
C ALA A 193 -12.73 22.59 -24.91
N ARG A 194 -12.34 21.43 -25.44
CA ARG A 194 -10.99 20.86 -25.30
C ARG A 194 -9.92 21.81 -25.84
N ASP A 195 -10.14 22.37 -27.02
CA ASP A 195 -9.20 23.28 -27.67
C ASP A 195 -9.12 24.62 -26.94
N HIS A 196 -10.25 25.14 -26.45
CA HIS A 196 -10.27 26.35 -25.62
C HIS A 196 -9.45 26.15 -24.35
N ALA A 197 -9.68 25.05 -23.64
CA ALA A 197 -8.93 24.71 -22.44
C ALA A 197 -7.44 24.55 -22.73
N ARG A 198 -7.06 23.79 -23.77
CA ARG A 198 -5.63 23.58 -24.13
C ARG A 198 -4.87 24.89 -24.38
N ARG A 199 -5.51 25.90 -24.98
CA ARG A 199 -4.88 27.21 -25.22
C ARG A 199 -4.60 27.99 -23.94
N HIS A 200 -5.41 27.78 -22.89
CA HIS A 200 -5.34 28.57 -21.65
C HIS A 200 -4.85 27.77 -20.44
N ALA A 201 -4.66 26.45 -20.59
CA ALA A 201 -4.26 25.54 -19.53
C ALA A 201 -2.79 25.69 -19.09
N GLY A 202 -1.97 26.53 -19.73
CA GLY A 202 -0.59 26.74 -19.31
C GLY A 202 0.19 25.42 -19.11
N PRO A 203 0.70 25.11 -17.89
CA PRO A 203 1.45 23.87 -17.61
C PRO A 203 0.56 22.63 -17.36
N PHE A 204 -0.76 22.76 -17.46
CA PHE A 204 -1.71 21.67 -17.20
C PHE A 204 -1.97 20.84 -18.48
N THR A 205 -2.13 19.54 -18.31
CA THR A 205 -2.65 18.63 -19.34
C THR A 205 -4.17 18.65 -19.32
N VAL A 206 -4.79 18.66 -20.50
CA VAL A 206 -6.25 18.70 -20.66
C VAL A 206 -6.74 17.38 -21.25
N ARG A 207 -7.68 16.75 -20.55
CA ARG A 207 -8.50 15.64 -21.06
C ARG A 207 -9.95 16.11 -21.17
N ALA A 208 -10.66 15.68 -22.20
CA ALA A 208 -12.06 16.01 -22.37
C ALA A 208 -12.77 14.87 -23.09
N ASP A 209 -13.90 14.43 -22.53
CA ASP A 209 -14.69 13.32 -23.04
C ASP A 209 -16.20 13.55 -22.81
N ILE A 210 -17.01 12.71 -23.43
CA ILE A 210 -18.45 12.64 -23.19
C ILE A 210 -18.74 11.35 -22.43
N VAL A 211 -19.28 11.49 -21.21
CA VAL A 211 -19.65 10.37 -20.34
C VAL A 211 -21.11 10.55 -19.94
N ASP A 212 -21.94 9.54 -20.20
CA ASP A 212 -23.39 9.57 -19.94
C ASP A 212 -24.11 10.83 -20.49
N GLY A 213 -23.68 11.28 -21.67
CA GLY A 213 -24.21 12.48 -22.33
C GLY A 213 -23.74 13.81 -21.71
N SER A 214 -22.97 13.77 -20.63
CA SER A 214 -22.34 14.93 -20.02
C SER A 214 -20.96 15.16 -20.59
N TRP A 215 -20.58 16.42 -20.78
CA TRP A 215 -19.24 16.78 -21.21
C TRP A 215 -18.37 16.94 -19.99
N VAL A 216 -17.29 16.18 -19.91
CA VAL A 216 -16.37 16.21 -18.79
C VAL A 216 -15.04 16.74 -19.29
N LEU A 217 -14.54 17.79 -18.64
CA LEU A 217 -13.24 18.37 -18.94
C LEU A 217 -12.38 18.36 -17.68
N VAL A 218 -11.21 17.74 -17.77
CA VAL A 218 -10.30 17.53 -16.64
C VAL A 218 -8.96 18.20 -16.93
N LEU A 219 -8.51 19.02 -15.99
CA LEU A 219 -7.15 19.55 -15.96
C LEU A 219 -6.30 18.80 -14.94
N THR A 220 -5.10 18.40 -15.34
CA THR A 220 -4.11 17.75 -14.47
C THR A 220 -2.76 18.44 -14.58
N ARG A 221 -2.00 18.57 -13.49
CA ARG A 221 -0.58 18.96 -13.54
C ARG A 221 0.28 17.80 -13.08
N SER A 222 1.13 17.30 -13.97
CA SER A 222 1.74 15.98 -13.82
C SER A 222 0.66 14.89 -13.68
N ARG A 223 1.04 13.62 -13.85
CA ARG A 223 0.07 12.61 -14.23
C ARG A 223 -1.06 12.36 -13.21
N ASN A 224 -0.97 12.75 -11.93
CA ASN A 224 -1.91 12.18 -10.94
C ASN A 224 -2.17 12.91 -9.60
N TYR A 225 -1.65 14.11 -9.32
CA TYR A 225 -1.63 14.57 -7.91
C TYR A 225 -2.74 15.53 -7.50
N ALA A 226 -3.29 16.26 -8.47
CA ALA A 226 -4.42 17.15 -8.27
C ALA A 226 -5.07 17.41 -9.63
N CYS A 227 -6.38 17.20 -9.72
CA CYS A 227 -7.16 17.63 -10.88
C CYS A 227 -8.29 18.55 -10.50
N LEU A 228 -8.61 19.41 -11.45
CA LEU A 228 -9.85 20.16 -11.46
C LEU A 228 -10.68 19.60 -12.62
N ALA A 229 -11.90 19.19 -12.33
CA ALA A 229 -12.83 18.78 -13.36
C ALA A 229 -14.02 19.73 -13.43
N GLY A 230 -14.55 19.91 -14.62
CA GLY A 230 -15.85 20.53 -14.83
C GLY A 230 -16.72 19.60 -15.64
N VAL A 231 -18.00 19.63 -15.34
CA VAL A 231 -19.02 18.84 -16.03
C VAL A 231 -20.05 19.79 -16.61
N ARG A 232 -20.38 19.61 -17.89
CA ARG A 232 -21.58 20.19 -18.48
C ARG A 232 -22.60 19.10 -18.70
N SER A 233 -23.69 19.19 -17.95
CA SER A 233 -24.82 18.26 -18.04
C SER A 233 -25.60 18.45 -19.35
N PRO A 234 -26.43 17.48 -19.75
CA PRO A 234 -27.26 17.58 -20.96
C PRO A 234 -28.22 18.78 -20.96
N ASP A 235 -28.64 19.24 -19.77
CA ASP A 235 -29.47 20.44 -19.60
C ASP A 235 -28.70 21.77 -19.82
N GLY A 236 -27.39 21.69 -20.09
CA GLY A 236 -26.51 22.82 -20.33
C GLY A 236 -25.96 23.46 -19.05
N SER A 237 -26.33 22.98 -17.86
CA SER A 237 -25.74 23.43 -16.60
C SER A 237 -24.27 23.04 -16.54
N VAL A 238 -23.45 23.91 -15.95
CA VAL A 238 -22.00 23.67 -15.76
C VAL A 238 -21.72 23.62 -14.27
N SER A 239 -21.20 22.50 -13.80
CA SER A 239 -20.75 22.30 -12.42
C SER A 239 -19.25 22.07 -12.38
N MET A 240 -18.64 22.47 -11.27
CA MET A 240 -17.25 22.16 -10.98
C MET A 240 -17.23 20.94 -10.07
N VAL A 241 -16.43 19.95 -10.44
CA VAL A 241 -16.13 18.80 -9.60
C VAL A 241 -14.68 18.96 -9.18
N VAL A 242 -14.50 19.28 -7.90
CA VAL A 242 -13.20 19.13 -7.26
C VAL A 242 -13.24 17.73 -6.66
N PRO A 243 -12.52 16.74 -7.23
CA PRO A 243 -12.35 15.46 -6.55
C PRO A 243 -11.92 15.78 -5.12
N GLU A 244 -12.44 15.06 -4.12
CA GLU A 244 -11.98 15.25 -2.74
C GLU A 244 -10.46 15.36 -2.75
N ARG A 245 -9.90 16.37 -2.07
CA ARG A 245 -8.45 16.63 -1.96
C ARG A 245 -7.74 15.50 -1.18
N ARG A 246 -8.06 14.25 -1.45
CA ARG A 246 -7.21 13.11 -1.16
C ARG A 246 -6.02 13.26 -2.09
N VAL A 247 -4.83 13.27 -1.52
CA VAL A 247 -3.59 13.18 -2.29
C VAL A 247 -3.70 11.90 -3.11
N MET A 248 -4.04 12.05 -4.39
CA MET A 248 -4.14 10.91 -5.29
C MET A 248 -2.74 10.37 -5.51
N ARG A 249 -2.58 9.06 -5.34
CA ARG A 249 -1.31 8.41 -5.61
C ARG A 249 -1.07 8.45 -7.11
N PRO A 250 0.18 8.53 -7.55
CA PRO A 250 0.45 8.42 -8.97
C PRO A 250 -0.04 7.09 -9.53
N GLY A 251 -0.57 7.05 -10.75
CA GLY A 251 -1.24 5.88 -11.32
C GLY A 251 -2.69 5.66 -10.86
N GLU A 252 -3.18 6.33 -9.82
CA GLU A 252 -4.62 6.32 -9.50
C GLU A 252 -5.38 7.15 -10.55
N GLY A 253 -6.29 6.52 -11.27
CA GLY A 253 -7.03 7.10 -12.40
C GLY A 253 -8.08 8.15 -12.02
N GLY A 254 -8.00 8.80 -10.85
CA GLY A 254 -9.06 9.70 -10.37
C GLY A 254 -9.17 11.02 -11.14
N CYS A 255 -8.30 11.26 -12.12
CA CYS A 255 -8.39 12.36 -13.07
C CYS A 255 -8.79 11.89 -14.49
N ASP A 256 -9.50 10.77 -14.56
CA ASP A 256 -10.15 10.29 -15.78
C ASP A 256 -11.61 10.81 -15.86
N PRO A 257 -12.07 11.30 -17.03
CA PRO A 257 -13.44 11.76 -17.22
C PRO A 257 -14.53 10.80 -16.71
N TYR A 258 -14.35 9.48 -16.86
CA TYR A 258 -15.29 8.48 -16.38
C TYR A 258 -15.28 8.38 -14.86
N ALA A 259 -14.10 8.32 -14.25
CA ALA A 259 -13.94 8.26 -12.79
C ALA A 259 -14.46 9.51 -12.06
N ILE A 260 -14.51 10.66 -12.74
CA ILE A 260 -15.09 11.91 -12.20
C ILE A 260 -16.61 11.78 -12.01
N LEU A 261 -17.31 11.11 -12.93
CA LEU A 261 -18.76 10.90 -12.83
C LEU A 261 -19.13 9.64 -12.07
N HIS A 262 -18.24 8.63 -12.08
CA HIS A 262 -18.40 7.37 -11.38
C HIS A 262 -17.23 7.16 -10.41
N PRO A 263 -17.15 7.95 -9.32
CA PRO A 263 -16.13 7.72 -8.31
C PRO A 263 -16.30 6.30 -7.77
N PRO A 264 -15.20 5.54 -7.57
CA PRO A 264 -15.29 4.20 -7.01
C PRO A 264 -15.94 4.24 -5.63
N ASP A 265 -16.80 3.26 -5.32
CA ASP A 265 -17.41 3.12 -4.01
C ASP A 265 -16.31 3.05 -2.94
N THR A 266 -16.16 4.11 -2.14
CA THR A 266 -15.22 4.13 -1.03
C THR A 266 -15.80 3.27 0.10
N HIS A 267 -15.32 2.03 0.21
CA HIS A 267 -15.49 1.18 1.40
C HIS A 267 -14.44 1.48 2.46
#